data_AF-A0A382GVH4-F1
#
_entry.id   AF-A0A382GVH4-F1
#
_cell.length_a   1.000
_cell.length_b   1.000
_cell.length_c   1.000
_cell.angle_alpha   90.00
_cell.angle_beta   90.00
_cell.angle_gamma   90.00
#
_symmetry.space_group_name_H-M   'P 1'
#
loop_
_entity.id
_entity.type
_entity.pdbx_description
1 polymer ?
#
loop_
_entity_poly.entity_id
_entity_poly.type
_entity_poly.pdbx_seq_one_letter_code
_entity_poly.pdbx_strand_id
1 'polypeptide(L)' 'MKIGDRVVDGIFLERPNRYLAYVEIDGQEIIAHIPDPGRLPGLMVPGRSVRLVYNPGPKRKTDYSLVLVRHGAIWV' A
#
# COMPACT_ATOMS: atom_id res chain seq x y z
N MET A 1 16.14 5.00 -6.39
CA MET A 1 14.86 5.44 -5.81
C MET A 1 14.88 5.09 -4.34
N LYS A 2 14.80 6.07 -3.42
CA LYS A 2 14.76 5.80 -1.98
C LYS A 2 13.31 5.56 -1.58
N ILE A 3 13.01 4.34 -1.15
CA ILE A 3 11.76 4.03 -0.43
C ILE A 3 11.97 4.61 0.98
N GLY A 4 11.00 5.37 1.51
CA GLY A 4 11.17 6.15 2.75
C GLY A 4 11.66 5.33 3.95
N ASP A 5 12.15 6.01 4.99
CA ASP A 5 12.95 5.40 6.07
C ASP A 5 12.20 4.37 6.93
N ARG A 6 10.86 4.30 6.85
CA ARG A 6 10.01 3.40 7.63
C ARG A 6 9.12 2.55 6.73
N VAL A 7 9.67 1.45 6.23
CA VAL A 7 8.93 0.46 5.45
C VAL A 7 8.26 -0.54 6.37
N VAL A 8 6.99 -0.80 6.11
CA VAL A 8 6.15 -1.76 6.84
C VAL A 8 5.58 -2.75 5.83
N ASP A 9 5.61 -4.05 6.14
CA ASP A 9 4.98 -5.09 5.33
C ASP A 9 3.49 -5.21 5.73
N GLY A 10 2.64 -5.56 4.77
CA GLY A 10 1.22 -5.78 5.01
C GLY A 10 0.57 -6.67 3.95
N ILE A 11 -0.73 -6.92 4.09
CA ILE A 11 -1.52 -7.71 3.14
C ILE A 11 -2.59 -6.83 2.51
N PHE A 12 -2.58 -6.73 1.18
CA PHE A 12 -3.60 -5.98 0.45
C PHE A 12 -4.97 -6.65 0.59
N LEU A 13 -5.98 -5.86 0.93
CA LEU A 13 -7.35 -6.32 1.11
C LEU A 13 -8.24 -5.85 -0.03
N GLU A 14 -8.33 -4.53 -0.25
CA GLU A 14 -9.22 -3.94 -1.24
C GLU A 14 -8.71 -2.56 -1.72
N ARG A 15 -9.10 -2.14 -2.93
CA ARG A 15 -8.88 -0.80 -3.46
C ARG A 15 -10.23 -0.13 -3.73
N PRO A 16 -10.83 0.57 -2.75
CA PRO A 16 -12.17 1.16 -2.91
C PRO A 16 -12.21 2.29 -3.95
N ASN A 17 -11.08 2.94 -4.22
CA ASN A 17 -10.96 3.91 -5.31
C ASN A 17 -9.49 4.02 -5.77
N ARG A 18 -9.24 4.85 -6.79
CA ARG A 18 -7.91 4.94 -7.40
C ARG A 18 -6.80 5.47 -6.48
N TYR A 19 -7.12 6.02 -5.31
CA TYR A 19 -6.17 6.64 -4.38
C TYR A 19 -6.08 5.98 -3.01
N LEU A 20 -6.95 5.00 -2.69
CA LEU A 20 -7.01 4.37 -1.38
C LEU A 20 -6.92 2.84 -1.51
N ALA A 21 -6.24 2.22 -0.56
CA ALA A 21 -6.23 0.78 -0.33
C ALA A 21 -6.54 0.48 1.14
N TYR A 22 -7.32 -0.56 1.38
CA TYR A 22 -7.37 -1.26 2.66
C TYR A 22 -6.26 -2.30 2.69
N VAL A 23 -5.50 -2.31 3.77
CA VAL A 23 -4.34 -3.20 3.95
C VAL A 23 -4.32 -3.68 5.39
N GLU A 24 -4.07 -4.97 5.61
CA GLU A 24 -3.83 -5.51 6.94
C GLU A 24 -2.37 -5.32 7.36
N ILE A 25 -2.14 -4.76 8.53
CA ILE A 25 -0.84 -4.63 9.18
C ILE A 25 -1.03 -5.09 10.63
N ASP A 26 -0.24 -6.07 11.08
CA ASP A 26 -0.31 -6.64 12.44
C ASP A 26 -1.73 -7.06 12.87
N GLY A 27 -2.52 -7.59 11.93
CA GLY A 27 -3.91 -8.02 12.16
C GLY A 27 -4.94 -6.88 12.23
N GLN A 28 -4.54 -5.64 11.95
CA GLN A 28 -5.42 -4.47 11.88
C GLN A 28 -5.60 -4.00 10.44
N GLU A 29 -6.84 -3.66 10.08
CA GLU A 29 -7.13 -3.01 8.80
C GLU A 29 -6.75 -1.51 8.86
N ILE A 30 -5.89 -1.11 7.93
CA ILE A 30 -5.34 0.24 7.81
C ILE A 30 -5.62 0.78 6.42
N ILE A 31 -5.95 2.07 6.35
CA ILE A 31 -6.13 2.80 5.09
C ILE A 31 -4.78 3.37 4.63
N ALA A 32 -4.38 3.00 3.42
CA ALA A 32 -3.17 3.49 2.78
C ALA A 32 -3.49 4.32 1.53
N HIS A 33 -2.65 5.31 1.25
CA HIS A 33 -2.70 6.06 0.01
C HIS A 33 -2.01 5.30 -1.13
N ILE A 34 -2.63 5.28 -2.31
CA ILE A 34 -2.02 4.78 -3.55
C ILE A 34 -1.57 6.00 -4.37
N PRO A 35 -0.25 6.21 -4.56
CA PRO A 35 0.26 7.34 -5.32
C PRO A 35 0.04 7.19 -6.84
N ASP A 36 -0.10 5.96 -7.34
CA ASP A 36 -0.37 5.67 -8.75
C ASP A 36 -1.89 5.49 -9.01
N PRO A 37 -2.55 6.44 -9.71
CA PRO A 37 -3.97 6.36 -10.04
C PRO A 37 -4.27 5.39 -11.19
N GLY A 38 -3.25 4.75 -11.79
CA GLY A 38 -3.37 3.84 -12.91
C GLY A 38 -4.22 2.60 -12.61
N ARG A 39 -4.48 1.81 -13.66
CA ARG A 39 -5.33 0.62 -13.58
C ARG A 39 -4.71 -0.52 -12.76
N LEU A 40 -3.38 -0.54 -12.60
CA LEU A 40 -2.62 -1.55 -11.82
C LEU A 40 -3.12 -3.01 -12.09
N PRO A 41 -3.24 -3.41 -13.38
CA PRO A 41 -3.90 -4.65 -13.75
C PRO A 41 -3.13 -5.84 -13.18
N GLY A 42 -3.84 -6.73 -12.49
CA GLY A 42 -3.22 -7.91 -11.91
C GLY A 42 -2.19 -7.60 -10.83
N LEU A 43 -2.17 -6.39 -10.23
CA LEU A 43 -1.37 -6.06 -9.03
C LEU A 43 -2.27 -5.96 -7.77
N MET A 44 -3.43 -5.33 -7.88
CA MET A 44 -4.35 -5.08 -6.76
C MET A 44 -5.28 -6.28 -6.51
N VAL A 45 -4.70 -7.44 -6.17
CA VAL A 45 -5.44 -8.68 -5.87
C VAL A 45 -5.40 -8.94 -4.36
N PRO A 46 -6.57 -9.15 -3.71
CA PRO A 46 -6.64 -9.42 -2.28
C PRO A 46 -5.73 -10.57 -1.83
N GLY A 47 -5.15 -10.46 -0.64
CA GLY A 47 -4.25 -11.46 -0.05
C GLY A 47 -2.78 -11.32 -0.47
N ARG A 48 -2.43 -10.35 -1.31
CA ARG A 48 -1.02 -10.13 -1.71
C ARG A 48 -0.23 -9.36 -0.69
N SER A 49 1.03 -9.76 -0.50
CA SER A 49 1.99 -8.98 0.26
C SER A 49 2.24 -7.63 -0.41
N VAL A 50 2.23 -6.58 0.40
CA VAL A 50 2.53 -5.22 0.00
C VAL A 50 3.55 -4.61 0.95
N ARG A 51 4.22 -3.57 0.48
CA ARG A 51 5.03 -2.70 1.33
C ARG A 51 4.47 -1.30 1.35
N LEU A 52 4.47 -0.72 2.53
CA LEU A 52 4.01 0.61 2.80
C LEU A 52 5.13 1.44 3.40
N VAL A 53 5.09 2.74 3.17
CA VAL A 53 5.91 3.70 3.90
C VAL A 53 5.03 4.41 4.91
N TYR A 54 5.43 4.37 6.18
CA TYR A 54 4.83 5.17 7.24
C TYR A 54 5.42 6.58 7.22
N ASN A 55 4.59 7.57 6.94
CA ASN A 55 4.97 8.98 6.85
C ASN A 55 3.80 9.89 7.26
N PRO A 56 3.42 9.93 8.55
CA PRO A 56 2.33 10.77 9.03
C PRO A 56 2.63 12.26 8.82
N GLY A 57 1.60 13.08 8.71
CA GLY A 57 1.80 14.53 8.62
C GLY A 57 0.51 15.33 8.72
N PRO A 58 0.57 16.60 9.16
CA PRO A 58 -0.61 17.41 9.47
C PRO A 58 -1.51 17.71 8.27
N LYS A 59 -1.00 17.55 7.04
CA LYS A 59 -1.75 17.74 5.78
C LYS A 59 -2.17 16.42 5.12
N ARG A 60 -1.76 15.27 5.68
CA ARG A 60 -2.09 13.96 5.12
C ARG A 60 -3.35 13.42 5.79
N LYS A 61 -4.17 12.73 5.01
CA LYS A 61 -5.36 12.02 5.50
C LYS A 61 -5.06 10.56 5.86
N THR A 62 -3.95 10.02 5.37
CA THR A 62 -3.48 8.67 5.68
C THR A 62 -2.01 8.75 6.07
N ASP A 63 -1.61 7.97 7.06
CA ASP A 63 -0.22 7.93 7.51
C ASP A 63 0.64 7.02 6.62
N TYR A 64 0.00 6.06 5.95
CA TYR A 64 0.66 5.07 5.11
C TYR A 64 0.47 5.39 3.63
N SER A 65 1.52 5.10 2.85
CA SER A 65 1.47 5.04 1.38
C SER A 65 1.88 3.64 0.93
N LEU A 66 1.07 3.00 0.10
CA LEU A 66 1.42 1.75 -0.56
C LEU A 66 2.46 2.06 -1.64
N VAL A 67 3.63 1.43 -1.55
CA VAL A 67 4.77 1.71 -2.44
C VAL A 67 5.18 0.51 -3.29
N LEU A 68 4.90 -0.72 -2.86
CA LEU A 68 5.19 -1.92 -3.63
C LEU A 68 4.10 -2.97 -3.44
N VAL A 69 3.86 -3.75 -4.48
CA VAL A 69 3.03 -4.95 -4.43
C VAL A 69 3.84 -6.17 -4.86
N ARG A 70 3.67 -7.28 -4.17
CA ARG A 70 4.30 -8.54 -4.56
C ARG A 70 3.57 -9.13 -5.76
N HIS A 71 4.28 -9.31 -6.87
CA HIS A 71 3.79 -10.01 -8.06
C HIS A 71 4.68 -11.21 -8.36
N GLY A 72 4.27 -12.39 -7.89
CA GLY A 72 5.09 -13.60 -7.96
C GLY A 72 6.38 -13.44 -7.15
N ALA A 73 7.53 -13.61 -7.81
CA ALA A 73 8.84 -13.52 -7.16
C ALA A 73 9.38 -12.08 -7.04
N ILE A 74 8.75 -11.10 -7.69
CA ILE A 74 9.24 -9.72 -7.74
C ILE A 74 8.34 -8.76 -6.97
N TRP A 75 8.93 -7.63 -6.58
CA TRP A 75 8.21 -6.46 -6.11
C TRP A 75 8.04 -5.48 -7.27
N VAL A 76 6.81 -5.02 -7.47
CA VAL A 76 6.44 -4.02 -8.47
C VAL A 76 6.02 -2.74 -7.75
#